data_AF-A0A924KLS1-F1
#
_entry.id   AF-A0A924KLS1-F1
#
_cell.length_a   1.000
_cell.length_b   1.000
_cell.length_c   1.000
_cell.angle_alpha   90.00
_cell.angle_beta   90.00
_cell.angle_gamma   90.00
#
_symmetry.space_group_name_H-M   'P 1'
#
loop_
_entity.id
_entity.type
_entity.pdbx_description
1 polymer ?
#
loop_
_entity_poly.entity_id
_entity_poly.type
_entity_poly.pdbx_seq_one_letter_code
_entity_poly.pdbx_strand_id
1 'polypeptide(L)'
;MRKFDEMYTQLPYEFFTHGKQIREHYKIYDEWLARQPGDMMAKRREEAEMIFRRVGITFAVYGEKDEDGAGTERLIPFDLIPRIIPAGEWATMEKGLVQRVTALNRFIHDIYHDQEILKAGHVPREQIEDNAQYRPEMVGVDVPNGIYSQIAGIDIVRAPDAQGNGEYYVLEDNLRVPSGVSYMLENRKMMMRLFPDLFSAHRVAPIAH
;
A
#
# COMPACT_ATOMS: atom_id res chain seq x y z
N MET A 1 3.43 -3.39 24.66
CA MET A 1 2.96 -2.92 23.34
C MET A 1 1.45 -3.05 23.31
N ARG A 2 0.69 -1.96 23.11
CA ARG A 2 -0.76 -2.09 22.89
C ARG A 2 -0.94 -2.88 21.60
N LYS A 3 -1.61 -4.03 21.65
CA LYS A 3 -1.90 -4.80 20.44
C LYS A 3 -2.99 -4.02 19.67
N PHE A 4 -2.79 -3.82 18.37
CA PHE A 4 -3.74 -3.16 17.48
C PHE A 4 -4.15 -4.16 16.40
N ASP A 5 -5.45 -4.24 16.12
CA ASP A 5 -6.02 -5.00 15.02
C ASP A 5 -6.91 -4.07 14.18
N GLU A 6 -6.89 -4.29 12.87
CA GLU A 6 -7.63 -3.45 11.93
C GLU A 6 -9.13 -3.74 11.98
N MET A 7 -9.52 -5.01 12.06
CA MET A 7 -10.93 -5.41 12.05
C MET A 7 -11.58 -5.20 13.42
N TYR A 8 -10.83 -5.48 14.50
CA TYR A 8 -11.35 -5.49 15.85
C TYR A 8 -11.08 -4.19 16.62
N THR A 9 -12.04 -3.78 17.47
CA THR A 9 -11.93 -2.59 18.31
C THR A 9 -11.11 -2.83 19.59
N GLN A 10 -10.96 -4.09 20.01
CA GLN A 10 -10.23 -4.48 21.21
C GLN A 10 -9.59 -5.87 21.05
N LEU A 11 -8.56 -6.14 21.86
CA LEU A 11 -7.87 -7.43 21.91
C LEU A 11 -7.80 -7.96 23.35
N PRO A 12 -7.95 -9.29 23.59
CA PRO A 12 -8.19 -10.33 22.59
C PRO A 12 -9.60 -10.23 21.96
N TYR A 13 -9.72 -10.55 20.68
CA TYR A 13 -11.01 -10.58 19.99
C TYR A 13 -11.70 -11.93 20.21
N GLU A 14 -13.03 -11.92 20.17
CA GLU A 14 -13.86 -13.13 20.10
C GLU A 14 -14.43 -13.28 18.69
N PHE A 15 -14.47 -14.50 18.17
CA PHE A 15 -15.15 -14.78 16.90
C PHE A 15 -16.67 -14.68 17.10
N PHE A 16 -17.39 -14.23 16.08
CA PHE A 16 -18.86 -14.11 16.08
C PHE A 16 -19.43 -13.20 17.17
N THR A 17 -18.79 -12.05 17.42
CA THR A 17 -19.27 -11.06 18.42
C THR A 17 -20.57 -10.35 18.05
N HIS A 18 -21.24 -10.74 16.96
CA HIS A 18 -22.39 -10.05 16.38
C HIS A 18 -22.13 -8.54 16.26
N GLY A 19 -20.94 -8.17 15.75
CA GLY A 19 -20.52 -6.78 15.57
C GLY A 19 -20.08 -6.02 16.84
N LYS A 20 -20.14 -6.59 18.05
CA LYS A 20 -19.82 -5.87 19.30
C LYS A 20 -18.36 -5.46 19.44
N GLN A 21 -17.45 -6.13 18.73
CA GLN A 21 -16.01 -5.80 18.75
C GLN A 21 -15.48 -5.48 17.35
N ILE A 22 -16.35 -5.19 16.39
CA ILE A 22 -15.99 -4.99 14.99
C ILE A 22 -16.04 -3.50 14.67
N ARG A 23 -15.00 -2.98 13.99
CA ARG A 23 -15.02 -1.61 13.48
C ARG A 23 -16.15 -1.44 12.48
N GLU A 24 -16.77 -0.27 12.47
CA GLU A 24 -17.97 0.02 11.66
C GLU A 24 -17.84 -0.43 10.19
N HIS A 25 -16.71 -0.10 9.56
CA HIS A 25 -16.47 -0.42 8.15
C HIS A 25 -16.23 -1.91 7.86
N TYR A 26 -16.08 -2.75 8.89
CA TYR A 26 -15.98 -4.20 8.77
C TYR A 26 -17.28 -4.94 9.09
N LYS A 27 -18.34 -4.28 9.59
CA LYS A 27 -19.58 -4.97 10.01
C LYS A 27 -20.25 -5.75 8.88
N ILE A 28 -20.34 -5.17 7.69
CA ILE A 28 -20.92 -5.85 6.50
C ILE A 28 -20.08 -7.09 6.15
N TYR A 29 -18.76 -6.99 6.24
CA TYR A 29 -17.86 -8.11 6.00
C TYR A 29 -18.02 -9.20 7.08
N ASP A 30 -18.10 -8.84 8.36
CA ASP A 30 -18.32 -9.77 9.48
C ASP A 30 -19.65 -10.54 9.34
N GLU A 31 -20.74 -9.83 9.04
CA GLU A 31 -22.05 -10.45 8.80
C GLU A 31 -22.04 -11.38 7.59
N TRP A 32 -21.37 -10.98 6.50
CA TRP A 32 -21.20 -11.82 5.33
C TRP A 32 -20.38 -13.06 5.68
N LEU A 33 -19.25 -12.91 6.37
CA LEU A 33 -18.36 -14.00 6.75
C LEU A 33 -19.07 -15.03 7.64
N ALA A 34 -19.88 -14.56 8.59
CA ALA A 34 -20.65 -15.42 9.51
C ALA A 34 -21.70 -16.31 8.81
N ARG A 35 -22.10 -15.97 7.57
CA ARG A 35 -23.06 -16.75 6.77
C ARG A 35 -22.38 -17.78 5.86
N GLN A 36 -21.05 -17.79 5.77
CA GLN A 36 -20.35 -18.68 4.86
C GLN A 36 -20.23 -20.10 5.46
N PRO A 37 -20.36 -21.17 4.64
CA PRO A 37 -20.06 -22.52 5.08
C PRO A 37 -18.62 -22.65 5.59
N GLY A 38 -18.39 -23.48 6.61
CA GLY A 38 -17.09 -23.60 7.27
C GLY A 38 -15.92 -24.05 6.37
N ASP A 39 -16.22 -24.69 5.23
CA ASP A 39 -15.23 -25.15 4.24
C ASP A 39 -15.07 -24.19 3.04
N MET A 40 -15.95 -23.20 2.90
CA MET A 40 -15.97 -22.34 1.71
C MET A 40 -14.69 -21.51 1.58
N MET A 41 -14.21 -20.93 2.68
CA MET A 41 -13.00 -20.08 2.64
C MET A 41 -11.75 -20.88 2.27
N ALA A 42 -11.66 -22.15 2.67
CA ALA A 42 -10.57 -23.02 2.26
C ALA A 42 -10.63 -23.30 0.76
N LYS A 43 -11.82 -23.67 0.23
CA LYS A 43 -12.02 -23.88 -1.21
C LYS A 43 -11.72 -22.63 -2.05
N ARG A 44 -12.12 -21.45 -1.56
CA ARG A 44 -11.84 -20.17 -2.24
C ARG A 44 -10.36 -19.80 -2.22
N ARG A 45 -9.63 -20.16 -1.16
CA ARG A 45 -8.17 -20.02 -1.11
C ARG A 45 -7.50 -20.89 -2.15
N GLU A 46 -7.88 -22.17 -2.25
CA GLU A 46 -7.36 -23.10 -3.27
C GLU A 46 -7.66 -22.60 -4.70
N GLU A 47 -8.89 -22.11 -4.94
CA GLU A 47 -9.27 -21.52 -6.22
C GLU A 47 -8.42 -20.27 -6.54
N ALA A 48 -8.23 -19.38 -5.58
CA ALA A 48 -7.38 -18.19 -5.73
C ALA A 48 -5.95 -18.59 -6.10
N GLU A 49 -5.34 -19.51 -5.36
CA GLU A 49 -3.98 -20.00 -5.61
C GLU A 49 -3.84 -20.57 -7.02
N MET A 50 -4.79 -21.41 -7.47
CA MET A 50 -4.78 -21.94 -8.84
C MET A 50 -4.84 -20.84 -9.90
N ILE A 51 -5.66 -19.80 -9.68
CA ILE A 51 -5.77 -18.68 -10.61
C ILE A 51 -4.48 -17.86 -10.60
N PHE A 52 -3.90 -17.53 -9.44
CA PHE A 52 -2.64 -16.80 -9.35
C PHE A 52 -1.48 -17.53 -10.05
N ARG A 53 -1.41 -18.87 -9.96
CA ARG A 53 -0.45 -19.67 -10.74
C ARG A 53 -0.64 -19.53 -12.24
N ARG A 54 -1.88 -19.52 -12.72
CA ARG A 54 -2.19 -19.43 -14.16
C ARG A 54 -1.95 -18.04 -14.73
N VAL A 55 -2.19 -16.99 -13.94
CA VAL A 55 -2.01 -15.60 -14.37
C VAL A 55 -0.54 -15.16 -14.27
N GLY A 56 0.32 -15.95 -13.60
CA GLY A 56 1.76 -15.68 -13.53
C GLY A 56 2.09 -14.49 -12.63
N ILE A 57 1.29 -14.27 -11.58
CA ILE A 57 1.56 -13.25 -10.58
C ILE A 57 2.52 -13.85 -9.56
N THR A 58 3.79 -13.87 -9.94
CA THR A 58 4.91 -14.36 -9.14
C THR A 58 5.81 -13.20 -8.74
N PHE A 59 6.55 -13.36 -7.65
CA PHE A 59 7.64 -12.46 -7.30
C PHE A 59 8.96 -13.21 -7.36
N ALA A 60 10.02 -12.51 -7.78
CA ALA A 60 11.37 -13.04 -7.73
C ALA A 60 11.90 -12.96 -6.30
N VAL A 61 12.27 -14.10 -5.72
CA VAL A 61 13.03 -14.13 -4.47
C VAL A 61 14.50 -13.88 -4.82
N TYR A 62 14.98 -12.65 -4.64
CA TYR A 62 16.41 -12.36 -4.75
C TYR A 62 17.17 -12.99 -3.58
N GLY A 63 17.65 -14.22 -3.76
CA GLY A 63 18.48 -14.92 -2.77
C GLY A 63 18.60 -16.44 -3.01
N GLU A 64 17.56 -17.08 -3.53
CA GLU A 64 17.59 -18.48 -3.94
C GLU A 64 17.65 -18.53 -5.47
N LYS A 65 18.88 -18.57 -6.00
CA LYS A 65 19.09 -18.91 -7.41
C LYS A 65 18.84 -20.41 -7.55
N ASP A 66 17.95 -20.80 -8.46
CA ASP A 66 17.91 -22.17 -8.94
C ASP A 66 19.22 -22.50 -9.69
N GLU A 67 19.48 -23.78 -9.96
CA GLU A 67 20.72 -24.27 -10.60
C GLU A 67 21.03 -23.57 -11.95
N ASP A 68 20.03 -22.95 -12.59
CA ASP A 68 20.14 -22.20 -13.85
C ASP A 68 20.25 -20.66 -13.68
N GLY A 69 20.37 -20.15 -12.46
CA GLY A 69 20.59 -18.71 -12.19
C GLY A 69 19.35 -17.82 -12.32
N ALA A 70 18.19 -18.38 -12.65
CA ALA A 70 16.89 -17.72 -12.47
C ALA A 70 16.51 -17.79 -10.98
N GLY A 71 16.02 -16.69 -10.40
CA GLY A 71 15.52 -16.71 -9.02
C GLY A 71 14.27 -17.60 -8.93
N THR A 72 14.10 -18.32 -7.82
CA THR A 72 12.86 -19.08 -7.58
C THR A 72 11.66 -18.14 -7.60
N GLU A 73 10.80 -18.29 -8.61
CA GLU A 73 9.53 -17.59 -8.66
C GLU A 73 8.60 -18.18 -7.61
N ARG A 74 8.20 -17.36 -6.64
CA ARG A 74 7.21 -17.75 -5.63
C ARG A 74 5.91 -17.00 -5.86
N LEU A 75 4.79 -17.67 -5.56
CA LEU A 75 3.50 -17.00 -5.47
C LEU A 75 3.48 -16.07 -4.26
N ILE A 76 2.97 -14.87 -4.43
CA ILE A 76 2.63 -14.03 -3.28
C ILE A 76 1.43 -14.66 -2.57
N PRO A 77 1.50 -14.90 -1.25
CA PRO A 77 0.34 -15.36 -0.49
C PRO A 77 -0.81 -14.34 -0.61
N PHE A 78 -1.99 -14.83 -0.99
CA PHE A 78 -3.19 -14.02 -1.07
C PHE A 78 -4.08 -14.25 0.14
N ASP A 79 -4.43 -13.18 0.85
CA ASP A 79 -5.41 -13.21 1.91
C ASP A 79 -6.80 -12.83 1.38
N LEU A 80 -7.82 -13.58 1.79
CA LEU A 80 -9.21 -13.37 1.39
C LEU A 80 -9.88 -12.26 2.22
N ILE A 81 -9.29 -11.88 3.36
CA ILE A 81 -9.79 -10.81 4.22
C ILE A 81 -9.30 -9.46 3.65
N PRO A 82 -10.20 -8.59 3.16
CA PRO A 82 -9.78 -7.33 2.57
C PRO A 82 -9.33 -6.30 3.61
N ARG A 83 -8.39 -5.45 3.22
CA ARG A 83 -8.15 -4.17 3.92
C ARG A 83 -9.20 -3.16 3.47
N ILE A 84 -10.15 -2.83 4.34
CA ILE A 84 -11.21 -1.87 4.05
C ILE A 84 -10.81 -0.50 4.60
N ILE A 85 -10.69 0.49 3.72
CA ILE A 85 -10.39 1.88 4.11
C ILE A 85 -11.67 2.71 3.94
N PRO A 86 -12.20 3.32 5.02
CA PRO A 86 -13.36 4.21 4.93
C PRO A 86 -13.10 5.40 4.00
N ALA A 87 -14.12 5.85 3.26
CA ALA A 87 -13.98 6.95 2.31
C ALA A 87 -13.46 8.25 2.93
N GLY A 88 -13.87 8.57 4.17
CA GLY A 88 -13.36 9.75 4.89
C GLY A 88 -11.88 9.65 5.27
N GLU A 89 -11.42 8.44 5.64
CA GLU A 89 -10.01 8.18 5.90
C GLU A 89 -9.19 8.27 4.60
N TRP A 90 -9.68 7.66 3.52
CA TRP A 90 -9.05 7.74 2.20
C TRP A 90 -8.94 9.19 1.70
N ALA A 91 -10.00 9.98 1.78
CA ALA A 91 -9.99 11.38 1.32
C ALA A 91 -8.97 12.24 2.07
N THR A 92 -8.73 11.94 3.35
CA THR A 92 -7.71 12.62 4.15
C THR A 92 -6.31 12.15 3.75
N MET A 93 -6.13 10.84 3.61
CA MET A 93 -4.88 10.21 3.19
C MET A 93 -4.45 10.69 1.81
N GLU A 94 -5.35 10.67 0.82
CA GLU A 94 -5.12 11.13 -0.55
C GLU A 94 -4.63 12.58 -0.57
N LYS A 95 -5.28 13.50 0.16
CA LYS A 95 -4.83 14.89 0.28
C LYS A 95 -3.41 15.00 0.84
N GLY A 96 -3.10 14.23 1.88
CA GLY A 96 -1.76 14.17 2.47
C GLY A 96 -0.71 13.63 1.49
N LEU A 97 -1.06 12.60 0.72
CA LEU A 97 -0.19 12.00 -0.29
C LEU A 97 0.08 12.96 -1.45
N VAL A 98 -0.95 13.64 -1.97
CA VAL A 98 -0.79 14.67 -3.00
C VAL A 98 0.10 15.81 -2.50
N GLN A 99 -0.11 16.27 -1.27
CA GLN A 99 0.74 17.29 -0.66
C GLN A 99 2.20 16.83 -0.58
N ARG A 100 2.44 15.61 -0.07
CA ARG A 100 3.78 15.05 0.11
C ARG A 100 4.52 14.89 -1.21
N VAL A 101 3.90 14.26 -2.21
CA VAL A 101 4.52 14.05 -3.54
C VAL A 101 4.78 15.38 -4.26
N THR A 102 3.91 16.37 -4.05
CA THR A 102 4.13 17.73 -4.56
C THR A 102 5.36 18.38 -3.91
N ALA A 103 5.48 18.28 -2.59
CA ALA A 103 6.63 18.80 -1.85
C ALA A 103 7.93 18.10 -2.25
N LEU A 104 7.91 16.77 -2.43
CA LEU A 104 9.06 15.99 -2.89
C LEU A 104 9.53 16.40 -4.28
N ASN A 105 8.61 16.59 -5.24
CA ASN A 105 8.98 17.06 -6.58
C ASN A 105 9.59 18.47 -6.55
N ARG A 106 9.02 19.39 -5.76
CA ARG A 106 9.57 20.74 -5.57
C ARG A 106 10.93 20.72 -4.89
N PHE A 107 11.12 19.85 -3.90
CA PHE A 107 12.40 19.65 -3.24
C PHE A 107 13.46 19.17 -4.22
N ILE A 108 13.17 18.15 -5.03
CA ILE A 108 14.11 17.64 -6.03
C ILE A 108 14.46 18.73 -7.05
N HIS A 109 13.47 19.49 -7.52
CA HIS A 109 13.70 20.65 -8.39
C HIS A 109 14.66 21.66 -7.74
N ASP A 110 14.36 22.09 -6.51
CA ASP A 110 15.17 23.07 -5.78
C ASP A 110 16.61 22.59 -5.60
N ILE A 111 16.82 21.33 -5.21
CA ILE A 111 18.15 20.75 -5.02
C ILE A 111 19.01 20.80 -6.29
N TYR A 112 18.42 20.62 -7.47
CA TYR A 112 19.12 20.67 -8.75
C TYR A 112 19.14 22.07 -9.40
N HIS A 113 18.53 23.08 -8.77
CA HIS A 113 18.47 24.46 -9.27
C HIS A 113 18.99 25.46 -8.23
N ASP A 114 18.10 26.27 -7.66
CA ASP A 114 18.47 27.40 -6.83
C ASP A 114 18.93 26.99 -5.43
N GLN A 115 18.63 25.78 -4.97
CA GLN A 115 19.00 25.24 -3.66
C GLN A 115 18.58 26.15 -2.49
N GLU A 116 17.41 26.77 -2.59
CA GLU A 116 16.90 27.72 -1.60
C GLU A 116 16.70 27.05 -0.24
N ILE A 117 16.28 25.77 -0.19
CA ILE A 117 16.13 25.03 1.07
C ILE A 117 17.47 24.82 1.79
N LEU A 118 18.58 24.72 1.05
CA LEU A 118 19.93 24.62 1.59
C LEU A 118 20.43 25.99 2.05
N LYS A 119 20.23 27.04 1.23
CA LYS A 119 20.60 28.42 1.59
C LYS A 119 19.85 28.91 2.84
N ALA A 120 18.59 28.49 3.01
CA ALA A 120 17.79 28.79 4.18
C ALA A 120 18.18 27.97 5.44
N GLY A 121 19.05 26.96 5.29
CA GLY A 121 19.54 26.15 6.41
C GLY A 121 18.52 25.15 6.96
N HIS A 122 17.44 24.84 6.23
CA HIS A 122 16.44 23.86 6.64
C HIS A 122 16.90 22.41 6.42
N VAL A 123 17.72 22.18 5.39
CA VAL A 123 18.35 20.89 5.11
C VAL A 123 19.87 21.10 5.05
N PRO A 124 20.68 20.31 5.77
CA PRO A 124 22.14 20.42 5.71
C PRO A 124 22.67 20.06 4.31
N ARG A 125 23.59 20.87 3.78
CA ARG A 125 24.12 20.73 2.41
C ARG A 125 24.84 19.40 2.22
N GLU A 126 25.62 19.01 3.20
CA GLU A 126 26.40 17.77 3.23
C GLU A 126 25.50 16.52 3.13
N GLN A 127 24.27 16.56 3.64
CA GLN A 127 23.34 15.43 3.52
C GLN A 127 22.83 15.20 2.09
N ILE A 128 22.99 16.22 1.23
CA ILE A 128 22.58 16.18 -0.17
C ILE A 128 23.79 15.96 -1.06
N GLU A 129 24.78 16.84 -1.02
CA GLU A 129 25.89 16.83 -1.98
C GLU A 129 26.83 15.64 -1.80
N ASP A 130 27.00 15.15 -0.58
CA ASP A 130 27.81 13.95 -0.30
C ASP A 130 27.01 12.65 -0.45
N ASN A 131 25.71 12.73 -0.76
CA ASN A 131 24.88 11.56 -0.93
C ASN A 131 25.16 10.89 -2.29
N ALA A 132 25.47 9.59 -2.28
CA ALA A 132 25.73 8.82 -3.50
C ALA A 132 24.57 8.79 -4.52
N GLN A 133 23.37 9.19 -4.12
CA GLN A 133 22.19 9.30 -5.00
C GLN A 133 22.01 10.68 -5.61
N TYR A 134 22.73 11.70 -5.13
CA TYR A 134 22.78 13.00 -5.77
C TYR A 134 23.52 12.87 -7.11
N ARG A 135 22.97 13.50 -8.15
CA ARG A 135 23.49 13.43 -9.52
C ARG A 135 23.89 14.82 -9.99
N PRO A 136 25.18 15.21 -9.91
CA PRO A 136 25.65 16.49 -10.41
C PRO A 136 25.27 16.74 -11.88
N GLU A 137 25.07 15.68 -12.66
CA GLU A 137 24.64 15.73 -14.06
C GLU A 137 23.23 16.32 -14.25
N MET A 138 22.41 16.35 -13.19
CA MET A 138 21.05 16.90 -13.22
C MET A 138 20.99 18.39 -12.86
N VAL A 139 22.10 19.00 -12.46
CA VAL A 139 22.13 20.42 -12.06
C VAL A 139 21.79 21.32 -13.25
N GLY A 140 20.79 22.18 -13.07
CA GLY A 140 20.29 23.10 -14.10
C GLY A 140 19.52 22.42 -15.25
N VAL A 141 19.19 21.13 -15.12
CA VAL A 141 18.40 20.43 -16.13
C VAL A 141 16.91 20.68 -15.89
N ASP A 142 16.29 21.40 -16.82
CA ASP A 142 14.85 21.58 -16.91
C ASP A 142 14.18 20.28 -17.40
N VAL A 143 13.38 19.65 -16.53
CA VAL A 143 12.55 18.49 -16.90
C VAL A 143 11.15 18.94 -17.33
N PRO A 144 10.46 18.21 -18.22
CA PRO A 144 9.10 18.55 -18.63
C PRO A 144 8.17 18.74 -17.43
N ASN A 145 7.48 19.88 -17.40
CA ASN A 145 6.54 20.29 -16.34
C ASN A 145 7.15 20.39 -14.93
N GLY A 146 8.48 20.32 -14.77
CA GLY A 146 9.12 20.29 -13.45
C GLY A 146 8.81 19.02 -12.65
N ILE A 147 8.43 17.92 -13.29
CA ILE A 147 8.06 16.67 -12.63
C ILE A 147 9.23 15.67 -12.72
N TYR A 148 9.84 15.40 -11.57
CA TYR A 148 10.95 14.44 -11.43
C TYR A 148 10.45 13.04 -11.12
N SER A 149 9.59 12.92 -10.11
CA SER A 149 8.94 11.67 -9.74
C SER A 149 7.54 11.65 -10.36
N GLN A 150 7.43 11.08 -11.55
CA GLN A 150 6.15 10.94 -12.27
C GLN A 150 5.22 9.93 -11.61
N ILE A 151 5.81 8.89 -11.00
CA ILE A 151 5.11 7.89 -10.20
C ILE A 151 5.86 7.78 -8.88
N ALA A 152 5.13 7.96 -7.78
CA ALA A 152 5.66 7.83 -6.43
C ALA A 152 4.89 6.73 -5.68
N GLY A 153 5.61 5.73 -5.16
CA GLY A 153 5.06 4.77 -4.20
C GLY A 153 5.29 5.29 -2.79
N ILE A 154 4.26 5.35 -1.96
CA ILE A 154 4.37 5.83 -0.58
C ILE A 154 3.94 4.70 0.36
N ASP A 155 4.88 4.22 1.17
CA ASP A 155 4.64 3.12 2.09
C ASP A 155 4.03 3.67 3.37
N ILE A 156 2.82 3.20 3.69
CA ILE A 156 2.02 3.71 4.79
C ILE A 156 1.72 2.58 5.76
N VAL A 157 1.86 2.87 7.05
CA VAL A 157 1.36 2.02 8.14
C VAL A 157 0.26 2.73 8.89
N ARG A 158 -0.64 1.93 9.46
CA ARG A 158 -1.62 2.42 10.45
C ARG A 158 -1.19 1.91 11.82
N ALA A 159 -0.96 2.81 12.76
CA ALA A 159 -0.51 2.50 14.12
C ALA A 159 -1.32 3.31 15.15
N PRO A 160 -1.44 2.85 16.40
CA PRO A 160 -2.11 3.61 17.43
C PRO A 160 -1.33 4.88 17.79
N ASP A 161 -2.03 6.01 17.83
CA ASP A 161 -1.55 7.26 18.42
C ASP A 161 -1.40 7.13 19.94
N ALA A 162 -0.99 8.22 20.62
CA ALA A 162 -0.82 8.23 22.07
C ALA A 162 -2.13 7.93 22.84
N GLN A 163 -3.28 8.21 22.24
CA GLN A 163 -4.61 7.95 22.77
C GLN A 163 -5.11 6.53 22.44
N GLY A 164 -4.45 5.83 21.51
CA GLY A 164 -4.80 4.49 21.03
C GLY A 164 -5.66 4.48 19.76
N ASN A 165 -5.90 5.61 19.10
CA ASN A 165 -6.63 5.67 17.84
C ASN A 165 -5.69 5.33 16.67
N GLY A 166 -6.18 4.61 15.67
CA GLY A 166 -5.37 4.24 14.51
C GLY A 166 -5.11 5.43 13.60
N GLU A 167 -3.87 5.90 13.54
CA GLU A 167 -3.37 6.99 12.70
C GLU A 167 -2.44 6.45 11.61
N TYR A 168 -2.38 7.13 10.46
CA TYR A 168 -1.55 6.75 9.32
C TYR A 168 -0.20 7.48 9.35
N TYR A 169 0.89 6.72 9.15
CA TYR A 169 2.25 7.23 9.10
C TYR A 169 2.95 6.75 7.83
N VAL A 170 3.72 7.64 7.21
CA VAL A 170 4.61 7.27 6.10
C VAL A 170 5.88 6.65 6.67
N LEU A 171 6.24 5.47 6.16
CA LEU A 171 7.52 4.82 6.48
C LEU A 171 8.59 5.17 5.45
N GLU A 172 8.24 5.14 4.16
CA GLU A 172 9.20 5.27 3.06
C GLU A 172 8.57 5.89 1.82
N ASP A 173 9.39 6.64 1.07
CA ASP A 173 9.03 7.21 -0.23
C ASP A 173 9.85 6.54 -1.35
N ASN A 174 9.15 5.87 -2.27
CA ASN A 174 9.73 5.18 -3.42
C ASN A 174 9.58 6.05 -4.69
N LEU A 175 10.62 6.83 -4.99
CA LEU A 175 10.61 7.84 -6.08
C LEU A 175 11.43 7.46 -7.32
N ARG A 176 12.04 6.26 -7.34
CA ARG A 176 12.90 5.81 -8.44
C ARG A 176 12.11 5.02 -9.47
N VAL A 177 11.89 3.74 -9.18
CA VAL A 177 11.14 2.81 -10.03
C VAL A 177 10.15 2.06 -9.14
N PRO A 178 9.08 2.73 -8.66
CA PRO A 178 8.10 2.09 -7.81
C PRO A 178 7.42 0.94 -8.57
N SER A 179 7.23 -0.18 -7.87
CA SER A 179 6.56 -1.36 -8.42
C SER A 179 5.32 -1.72 -7.57
N GLY A 180 4.54 -2.68 -8.03
CA GLY A 180 3.44 -3.25 -7.24
C GLY A 180 2.02 -3.00 -7.75
N VAL A 181 1.85 -2.11 -8.74
CA VAL A 181 0.54 -1.77 -9.34
C VAL A 181 -0.16 -3.01 -9.93
N SER A 182 0.59 -3.93 -10.53
CA SER A 182 0.05 -5.18 -11.06
C SER A 182 -0.65 -6.01 -9.99
N TYR A 183 -0.02 -6.19 -8.82
CA TYR A 183 -0.64 -6.93 -7.70
C TYR A 183 -1.91 -6.26 -7.22
N MET A 184 -1.94 -4.93 -7.11
CA MET A 184 -3.13 -4.19 -6.70
C MET A 184 -4.31 -4.46 -7.67
N LEU A 185 -4.07 -4.40 -8.97
CA LEU A 185 -5.09 -4.63 -9.99
C LEU A 185 -5.58 -6.08 -9.99
N GLU A 186 -4.67 -7.04 -9.89
CA GLU A 186 -5.02 -8.46 -9.92
C GLU A 186 -5.71 -8.91 -8.63
N ASN A 187 -5.30 -8.42 -7.46
CA ASN A 187 -5.99 -8.65 -6.19
C ASN A 187 -7.45 -8.15 -6.26
N ARG A 188 -7.69 -6.99 -6.88
CA ARG A 188 -9.05 -6.47 -7.07
C ARG A 188 -9.89 -7.38 -7.96
N LYS A 189 -9.36 -7.76 -9.13
CA LYS A 189 -10.04 -8.66 -10.06
C LYS A 189 -10.36 -10.00 -9.39
N MET A 190 -9.42 -10.54 -8.61
CA MET A 190 -9.58 -11.78 -7.87
C MET A 190 -10.73 -11.70 -6.87
N MET A 191 -10.77 -10.65 -6.03
CA MET A 191 -11.85 -10.47 -5.04
C MET A 191 -13.22 -10.34 -5.70
N MET A 192 -13.32 -9.61 -6.82
CA MET A 192 -14.57 -9.47 -7.58
C MET A 192 -15.04 -10.81 -8.17
N ARG A 193 -14.11 -11.68 -8.57
CA ARG A 193 -14.41 -13.01 -9.10
C ARG A 193 -14.82 -14.01 -8.01
N LEU A 194 -14.11 -14.04 -6.89
CA LEU A 194 -14.35 -15.01 -5.83
C LEU A 194 -15.56 -14.66 -4.97
N PHE A 195 -15.81 -13.37 -4.74
CA PHE A 195 -16.83 -12.86 -3.83
C PHE A 195 -17.67 -11.73 -4.45
N PRO A 196 -18.37 -11.97 -5.56
CA PRO A 196 -19.16 -10.94 -6.23
C PRO A 196 -20.25 -10.36 -5.31
N ASP A 197 -20.90 -11.18 -4.50
CA ASP A 197 -21.95 -10.74 -3.57
C ASP A 197 -21.38 -9.80 -2.49
N LEU A 198 -20.22 -10.15 -1.92
CA LEU A 198 -19.53 -9.29 -0.94
C LEU A 198 -19.14 -7.95 -1.54
N PHE A 199 -18.65 -7.96 -2.78
CA PHE A 199 -18.28 -6.76 -3.50
C PHE A 199 -19.50 -5.88 -3.78
N SER A 200 -20.64 -6.48 -4.11
CA SER A 200 -21.90 -5.76 -4.35
C SER A 200 -22.51 -5.16 -3.07
N ALA A 201 -22.25 -5.78 -1.91
CA ALA A 201 -22.66 -5.26 -0.61
C ALA A 201 -21.87 -4.02 -0.17
N HIS A 202 -20.72 -3.75 -0.82
CA HIS A 202 -19.88 -2.59 -0.55
C HIS A 202 -19.90 -1.60 -1.71
N ARG A 203 -19.80 -0.30 -1.40
CA ARG A 203 -19.58 0.75 -2.41
C ARG A 203 -18.07 0.91 -2.63
N VAL A 204 -17.43 -0.11 -3.20
CA VAL A 204 -15.98 -0.11 -3.41
C VAL A 204 -15.63 0.87 -4.53
N ALA A 205 -14.69 1.79 -4.26
CA ALA A 205 -14.21 2.72 -5.26
C ALA A 205 -13.47 1.97 -6.39
N PRO A 206 -13.65 2.38 -7.66
CA PRO A 206 -12.91 1.80 -8.77
C PRO A 206 -11.42 2.14 -8.64
N ILE A 207 -10.56 1.24 -9.13
CA ILE A 207 -9.17 1.58 -9.40
C ILE A 207 -9.18 2.15 -10.81
N ALA A 208 -9.31 3.47 -10.95
CA ALA A 208 -9.33 4.12 -12.25
C ALA A 208 -7.95 4.02 -12.91
N HIS A 209 -7.96 3.81 -14.23
CA HIS A 209 -6.81 3.97 -15.13
C HIS A 209 -6.90 5.34 -15.78
#